data_AF-A0AAE1QAL5-F1
#
_entry.id   AF-A0AAE1QAL5-F1
#
_cell.length_a   1.000
_cell.length_b   1.000
_cell.length_c   1.000
_cell.angle_alpha   90.00
_cell.angle_beta   90.00
_cell.angle_gamma   90.00
#
_symmetry.space_group_name_H-M   'P 1'
#
loop_
_entity.id
_entity.type
_entity.pdbx_description
1 polymer ?
#
loop_
_entity_poly.entity_id
_entity_poly.type
_entity_poly.pdbx_seq_one_letter_code
_entity_poly.pdbx_strand_id
1 'polypeptide(L)'
;MCRAGVSLWPRPSPSWTPVAGRVLREALTGPLSGHQVMLMVDDGVQRSLSLDLLLTGLTSPTVLLHTTTHNTDQGFTTQQASLTQNVLLVVVGTGSPWLLWSPPGWLSPRAVLVLVAAQTCSARKHFQSPLLQNTPSVALLCLNHKPQTPEYSTYSVMTHFPLNANSALLSLGIWHPDTFTTLEDLFPDQFQDFDGTALRATVSIFDKPAVFQRDDGELDGFSTRILAAMGSWLNFTYSYNIVSCRFDSTDWCFTMSGLEVACGLISRDIGGLPHRCVNLLICH
;
A
#
# COMPACT_ATOMS: atom_id res chain seq x y z
N MET A 1 0.74 -23.47 -46.37
CA MET A 1 0.63 -24.34 -45.19
C MET A 1 1.37 -23.66 -44.03
N CYS A 2 0.65 -22.96 -43.17
CA CYS A 2 1.23 -22.33 -41.97
C CYS A 2 1.16 -23.34 -40.82
N ARG A 3 2.30 -23.82 -40.34
CA ARG A 3 2.37 -24.63 -39.12
C ARG A 3 2.15 -23.70 -37.93
N ALA A 4 1.04 -23.90 -37.23
CA ALA A 4 0.82 -23.32 -35.91
C ALA A 4 1.93 -23.84 -34.98
N GLY A 5 2.89 -22.97 -34.65
CA GLY A 5 3.85 -23.23 -33.59
C GLY A 5 3.09 -23.24 -32.27
N VAL A 6 2.87 -24.42 -31.70
CA VAL A 6 2.40 -24.56 -30.33
C VAL A 6 3.50 -23.97 -29.44
N SER A 7 3.27 -22.76 -28.93
CA SER A 7 4.08 -22.18 -27.88
C SER A 7 3.96 -23.07 -26.64
N LEU A 8 4.92 -23.98 -26.47
CA LEU A 8 5.15 -24.72 -25.24
C LEU A 8 5.68 -23.73 -24.20
N TRP A 9 4.79 -22.87 -23.70
CA TRP A 9 5.04 -22.19 -22.44
C TRP A 9 5.32 -23.29 -21.41
N PRO A 10 6.45 -23.23 -20.68
CA PRO A 10 6.71 -24.20 -19.63
C PRO A 10 5.49 -24.21 -18.71
N ARG A 11 4.90 -25.40 -18.51
CA ARG A 11 3.81 -25.55 -17.54
C ARG A 11 4.35 -25.00 -16.21
N PRO A 12 3.71 -23.99 -15.60
CA PRO A 12 4.09 -23.59 -14.26
C PRO A 12 4.01 -24.84 -13.38
N SER A 13 5.12 -25.18 -12.74
CA SER A 13 5.19 -26.32 -11.83
C SER A 13 4.11 -26.14 -10.75
N PRO A 14 3.18 -27.08 -10.57
CA PRO A 14 1.97 -26.90 -9.77
C PRO A 14 2.23 -26.97 -8.26
N SER A 15 3.44 -26.67 -7.78
CA SER A 15 3.75 -26.72 -6.36
C SER A 15 3.33 -25.43 -5.66
N TRP A 16 2.05 -25.08 -5.79
CA TRP A 16 1.41 -24.21 -4.83
C TRP A 16 1.34 -24.98 -3.52
N THR A 17 1.99 -24.45 -2.49
CA THR A 17 2.07 -25.17 -1.22
C THR A 17 0.70 -25.11 -0.54
N PRO A 18 0.18 -26.23 -0.01
CA PRO A 18 -0.99 -26.24 0.89
C PRO A 18 -0.91 -25.18 2.01
N VAL A 19 0.31 -24.73 2.32
CA VAL A 19 0.65 -23.63 3.22
C VAL A 19 0.01 -22.31 2.81
N ALA A 20 0.03 -21.89 1.54
CA ALA A 20 -0.54 -20.61 1.12
C ALA A 20 -2.06 -20.56 1.35
N GLY A 21 -2.77 -21.63 1.01
CA GLY A 21 -4.20 -21.77 1.26
C GLY A 21 -4.55 -21.80 2.75
N ARG A 22 -3.69 -22.44 3.57
CA ARG A 22 -3.82 -22.44 5.04
C ARG A 22 -3.66 -21.02 5.61
N VAL A 23 -2.58 -20.32 5.26
CA VAL A 23 -2.31 -18.95 5.73
C VAL A 23 -3.40 -17.98 5.30
N LEU A 24 -3.88 -18.10 4.06
CA LEU A 24 -5.01 -17.32 3.57
C LEU A 24 -6.27 -17.54 4.43
N ARG A 25 -6.60 -18.81 4.73
CA ARG A 25 -7.73 -19.14 5.60
C ARG A 25 -7.54 -18.56 7.00
N GLU A 26 -6.37 -18.78 7.60
CA GLU A 26 -6.02 -18.26 8.93
C GLU A 26 -6.14 -16.73 9.01
N ALA A 27 -5.64 -16.00 8.00
CA ALA A 27 -5.76 -14.54 7.93
C ALA A 27 -7.23 -14.10 7.87
N LEU A 28 -8.05 -14.78 7.08
CA LEU A 28 -9.47 -14.45 6.89
C LEU A 28 -10.35 -14.80 8.11
N THR A 29 -10.02 -15.87 8.83
CA THR A 29 -10.74 -16.27 10.05
C THR A 29 -10.21 -15.61 11.32
N GLY A 30 -9.00 -15.07 11.28
CA GLY A 30 -8.35 -14.38 12.40
C GLY A 30 -8.36 -12.85 12.21
N PRO A 31 -7.22 -12.22 11.88
CA PRO A 31 -7.05 -10.76 11.92
C PRO A 31 -7.95 -9.98 10.95
N LEU A 32 -8.40 -10.62 9.86
CA LEU A 32 -9.33 -10.00 8.90
C LEU A 32 -10.80 -10.34 9.18
N SER A 33 -11.10 -11.12 10.22
CA SER A 33 -12.47 -11.47 10.60
C SER A 33 -13.28 -10.23 10.94
N GLY A 34 -14.54 -10.17 10.47
CA GLY A 34 -15.43 -9.03 10.69
C GLY A 34 -15.18 -7.83 9.76
N HIS A 35 -14.20 -7.92 8.86
CA HIS A 35 -13.88 -6.86 7.90
C HIS A 35 -14.36 -7.20 6.48
N GLN A 36 -14.71 -6.17 5.71
CA GLN A 36 -14.95 -6.33 4.27
C GLN A 36 -13.62 -6.57 3.57
N VAL A 37 -13.46 -7.75 2.99
CA VAL A 37 -12.24 -8.14 2.29
C VAL A 37 -12.50 -8.19 0.80
N MET A 38 -11.67 -7.48 0.05
CA MET A 38 -11.60 -7.57 -1.39
C MET A 38 -10.49 -8.56 -1.73
N LEU A 39 -10.82 -9.70 -2.32
CA LEU A 39 -9.85 -10.72 -2.68
C LEU A 39 -9.49 -10.59 -4.15
N MET A 40 -8.22 -10.32 -4.44
CA MET A 40 -7.65 -10.36 -5.77
C MET A 40 -6.67 -11.54 -5.85
N VAL A 41 -6.77 -12.34 -6.89
CA VAL A 41 -5.93 -13.52 -7.09
C VAL A 41 -5.33 -13.42 -8.48
N ASP A 42 -4.00 -13.47 -8.57
CA ASP A 42 -3.30 -13.49 -9.86
C ASP A 42 -3.70 -14.74 -10.67
N ASP A 43 -3.83 -14.60 -12.00
CA ASP A 43 -4.34 -15.67 -12.88
C ASP A 43 -3.52 -16.96 -12.79
N GLY A 44 -2.20 -16.83 -12.56
CA GLY A 44 -1.31 -17.98 -12.38
C GLY A 44 -1.63 -18.76 -11.09
N VAL A 45 -2.12 -18.06 -10.07
CA VAL A 45 -2.54 -18.63 -8.78
C VAL A 45 -3.90 -19.27 -8.87
N GLN A 46 -4.86 -18.60 -9.51
CA GLN A 46 -6.24 -19.05 -9.54
C GLN A 46 -6.40 -20.45 -10.15
N ARG A 47 -5.58 -20.79 -11.16
CA ARG A 47 -5.60 -22.13 -11.77
C ARG A 47 -5.19 -23.24 -10.80
N SER A 48 -4.50 -22.89 -9.72
CA SER A 48 -3.98 -23.83 -8.73
C SER A 48 -4.72 -23.78 -7.39
N LEU A 49 -5.38 -22.66 -7.09
CA LEU A 49 -6.06 -22.41 -5.84
C LEU A 49 -7.56 -22.67 -6.03
N SER A 50 -8.10 -23.68 -5.34
CA SER A 50 -9.55 -23.91 -5.31
C SER A 50 -10.24 -22.82 -4.47
N LEU A 51 -10.44 -21.65 -5.08
CA LEU A 51 -11.05 -20.48 -4.46
C LEU A 51 -12.42 -20.80 -3.84
N ASP A 52 -13.22 -21.63 -4.50
CA ASP A 52 -14.54 -22.02 -4.00
C ASP A 52 -14.47 -22.73 -2.63
N LEU A 53 -13.45 -23.58 -2.42
CA LEU A 53 -13.23 -24.28 -1.14
C LEU A 53 -12.66 -23.35 -0.06
N LEU A 54 -12.03 -22.24 -0.45
CA LEU A 54 -11.53 -21.23 0.49
C LEU A 54 -12.64 -20.26 0.90
N LEU A 55 -13.50 -19.89 -0.04
CA LEU A 55 -14.58 -18.92 0.18
C LEU A 55 -15.79 -19.54 0.89
N THR A 56 -16.07 -20.82 0.70
CA THR A 56 -17.21 -21.53 1.33
C THR A 56 -17.17 -21.57 2.87
N GLY A 57 -16.03 -21.27 3.49
CA GLY A 57 -15.87 -21.20 4.95
C GLY A 57 -15.84 -19.79 5.53
N LEU A 58 -15.98 -18.74 4.72
CA LEU A 58 -15.84 -17.37 5.17
C LEU A 58 -17.18 -16.79 5.62
N THR A 59 -17.22 -16.27 6.84
CA THR A 59 -18.38 -15.54 7.39
C THR A 59 -18.38 -14.06 6.97
N SER A 60 -17.24 -13.55 6.51
CA SER A 60 -17.07 -12.13 6.17
C SER A 60 -17.48 -11.84 4.72
N PRO A 61 -18.12 -10.69 4.45
CA PRO A 61 -18.46 -10.26 3.10
C PRO A 61 -17.17 -10.09 2.28
N THR A 62 -16.89 -11.09 1.44
CA THR A 62 -15.69 -11.15 0.62
C THR A 62 -16.07 -10.90 -0.83
N VAL A 63 -15.59 -9.80 -1.40
CA VAL A 63 -15.81 -9.49 -2.82
C VAL A 63 -14.62 -10.05 -3.60
N LEU A 64 -14.88 -11.06 -4.43
CA LEU A 64 -13.85 -11.63 -5.31
C LEU A 64 -13.69 -10.74 -6.55
N LEU A 65 -12.51 -10.13 -6.70
CA LEU A 65 -12.12 -9.47 -7.94
C LEU A 65 -11.39 -10.45 -8.84
N HIS A 66 -12.07 -10.87 -9.90
CA HIS A 66 -11.46 -11.67 -10.94
C HIS A 66 -10.95 -10.75 -12.06
N THR A 67 -9.64 -10.59 -12.18
CA THR A 67 -9.04 -9.68 -13.18
C THR A 67 -8.41 -10.47 -14.33
N THR A 68 -9.21 -10.96 -15.25
CA THR A 68 -8.71 -11.74 -16.38
C THR A 68 -8.15 -10.89 -17.53
N THR A 69 -8.41 -9.57 -17.57
CA THR A 69 -7.85 -8.68 -18.60
C THR A 69 -7.75 -7.22 -18.12
N HIS A 70 -6.85 -6.46 -18.77
CA HIS A 70 -6.61 -5.02 -18.61
C HIS A 70 -7.82 -4.10 -18.91
N ASN A 71 -9.01 -4.67 -19.14
CA ASN A 71 -10.20 -3.97 -19.62
C ASN A 71 -11.25 -3.90 -18.52
N THR A 72 -10.91 -3.22 -17.41
CA THR A 72 -11.75 -3.10 -16.21
C THR A 72 -12.81 -1.99 -16.28
N ASP A 73 -12.87 -1.22 -17.37
CA ASP A 73 -13.73 -0.04 -17.45
C ASP A 73 -15.23 -0.35 -17.54
N GLN A 74 -15.64 -1.60 -17.75
CA GLN A 74 -17.05 -1.94 -18.02
C GLN A 74 -17.78 -2.77 -16.96
N GLY A 75 -17.14 -3.15 -15.84
CA GLY A 75 -17.74 -4.12 -14.89
C GLY A 75 -18.09 -3.63 -13.48
N PHE A 76 -17.55 -2.48 -13.03
CA PHE A 76 -17.56 -2.09 -11.60
C PHE A 76 -18.41 -0.85 -11.29
N THR A 77 -19.59 -0.72 -11.91
CA THR A 77 -20.35 0.55 -11.90
C THR A 77 -21.44 0.69 -10.81
N THR A 78 -21.54 -0.16 -9.78
CA THR A 78 -22.65 0.00 -8.81
C THR A 78 -22.38 -0.28 -7.32
N GLN A 79 -21.17 -0.65 -6.89
CA GLN A 79 -20.85 -0.79 -5.44
C GLN A 79 -19.73 0.17 -4.95
N GLN A 80 -19.51 1.27 -5.67
CA GLN A 80 -18.37 2.18 -5.48
C GLN A 80 -18.30 2.91 -4.14
N ALA A 81 -19.40 3.07 -3.39
CA ALA A 81 -19.40 3.90 -2.18
C ALA A 81 -18.84 3.22 -0.92
N SER A 82 -18.81 1.88 -0.85
CA SER A 82 -18.36 1.14 0.35
C SER A 82 -16.90 0.67 0.30
N LEU A 83 -16.18 0.91 -0.81
CA LEU A 83 -14.88 0.26 -1.06
C LEU A 83 -13.70 0.94 -0.35
N THR A 84 -13.88 2.18 0.14
CA THR A 84 -12.81 2.98 0.77
C THR A 84 -12.47 2.59 2.21
N GLN A 85 -13.18 1.60 2.77
CA GLN A 85 -12.94 1.05 4.11
C GLN A 85 -12.56 -0.44 4.08
N ASN A 86 -12.22 -0.98 2.91
CA ASN A 86 -12.01 -2.41 2.74
C ASN A 86 -10.53 -2.78 2.86
N VAL A 87 -10.27 -4.00 3.33
CA VAL A 87 -8.95 -4.62 3.25
C VAL A 87 -8.84 -5.28 1.88
N LEU A 88 -7.84 -4.90 1.10
CA LEU A 88 -7.52 -5.59 -0.15
C LEU A 88 -6.51 -6.70 0.13
N LEU A 89 -6.90 -7.95 -0.12
CA LEU A 89 -6.01 -9.09 -0.07
C LEU A 89 -5.62 -9.46 -1.50
N VAL A 90 -4.33 -9.38 -1.82
CA VAL A 90 -3.78 -9.72 -3.13
C VAL A 90 -2.94 -10.98 -3.02
N VAL A 91 -3.35 -12.06 -3.68
CA VAL A 91 -2.56 -13.30 -3.77
C VAL A 91 -1.75 -13.28 -5.07
N VAL A 92 -0.43 -13.33 -4.93
CA VAL A 92 0.53 -13.14 -6.02
C VAL A 92 1.30 -14.42 -6.26
N GLY A 93 1.35 -14.85 -7.53
CA GLY A 93 2.16 -15.97 -7.99
C GLY A 93 3.55 -15.52 -8.46
N THR A 94 4.01 -16.09 -9.58
CA THR A 94 5.27 -15.67 -10.23
C THR A 94 5.14 -14.37 -11.02
N GLY A 95 3.92 -14.04 -11.46
CA GLY A 95 3.58 -12.76 -12.05
C GLY A 95 3.31 -11.71 -10.98
N SER A 96 3.37 -10.43 -11.35
CA SER A 96 2.86 -9.37 -10.48
C SER A 96 1.54 -8.86 -11.06
N PRO A 97 0.43 -8.86 -10.30
CA PRO A 97 -0.84 -8.37 -10.80
C PRO A 97 -0.74 -6.91 -11.22
N TRP A 98 -1.35 -6.56 -12.36
CA TRP A 98 -1.36 -5.19 -12.90
C TRP A 98 -1.91 -4.19 -11.89
N LEU A 99 -2.83 -4.61 -11.02
CA LEU A 99 -3.45 -3.75 -10.01
C LEU A 99 -2.44 -3.16 -9.01
N LEU A 100 -1.34 -3.86 -8.72
CA LEU A 100 -0.28 -3.32 -7.88
C LEU A 100 0.43 -2.14 -8.57
N TRP A 101 0.59 -2.23 -9.90
CA TRP A 101 1.38 -1.30 -10.71
C TRP A 101 0.57 -0.19 -11.36
N SER A 102 -0.72 -0.42 -11.57
CA SER A 102 -1.62 0.51 -12.25
C SER A 102 -3.00 0.39 -11.61
N PRO A 103 -3.14 0.67 -10.29
CA PRO A 103 -4.44 0.62 -9.64
C PRO A 103 -5.38 1.66 -10.29
N PRO A 104 -6.66 1.32 -10.50
CA PRO A 104 -7.61 2.30 -10.99
C PRO A 104 -7.85 3.37 -9.93
N GLY A 105 -8.09 4.62 -10.33
CA GLY A 105 -8.20 5.75 -9.40
C GLY A 105 -9.34 5.64 -8.37
N TRP A 106 -10.32 4.78 -8.60
CA TRP A 106 -11.40 4.50 -7.64
C TRP A 106 -10.99 3.52 -6.53
N LEU A 107 -9.89 2.78 -6.70
CA LEU A 107 -9.42 1.80 -5.74
C LEU A 107 -8.50 2.47 -4.72
N SER A 108 -9.03 2.71 -3.53
CA SER A 108 -8.28 3.27 -2.39
C SER A 108 -8.59 2.46 -1.13
N PRO A 109 -7.99 1.26 -0.99
CA PRO A 109 -8.22 0.42 0.18
C PRO A 109 -7.59 1.06 1.42
N ARG A 110 -8.17 0.83 2.60
CA ARG A 110 -7.57 1.29 3.86
C ARG A 110 -6.32 0.50 4.22
N ALA A 111 -6.29 -0.78 3.83
CA ALA A 111 -5.18 -1.68 4.08
C ALA A 111 -5.01 -2.67 2.94
N VAL A 112 -3.77 -3.06 2.66
CA VAL A 112 -3.44 -4.05 1.62
C VAL A 112 -2.56 -5.15 2.21
N LEU A 113 -3.07 -6.38 2.19
CA LEU A 113 -2.29 -7.59 2.48
C LEU A 113 -1.89 -8.26 1.16
N VAL A 114 -0.59 -8.43 0.94
CA VAL A 114 -0.09 -9.16 -0.23
C VAL A 114 0.45 -10.52 0.21
N LEU A 115 -0.16 -11.60 -0.27
CA LEU A 115 0.29 -12.98 -0.06
C LEU A 115 1.10 -13.45 -1.26
N VAL A 116 2.43 -13.51 -1.12
CA VAL A 116 3.33 -14.00 -2.19
C VAL A 116 3.49 -15.50 -2.04
N ALA A 117 2.91 -16.24 -2.96
CA ALA A 117 2.92 -17.69 -2.91
C ALA A 117 3.85 -18.34 -3.94
N ALA A 118 4.58 -17.52 -4.71
CA ALA A 118 5.80 -17.95 -5.36
C ALA A 118 6.90 -18.31 -4.34
N GLN A 119 7.82 -19.20 -4.73
CA GLN A 119 8.96 -19.60 -3.91
C GLN A 119 9.99 -18.48 -3.67
N THR A 120 10.02 -17.49 -4.56
CA THR A 120 10.89 -16.32 -4.43
C THR A 120 10.05 -15.09 -4.12
N CYS A 121 10.37 -14.40 -3.02
CA CYS A 121 9.72 -13.16 -2.63
C CYS A 121 10.69 -11.99 -2.78
N SER A 122 10.37 -11.03 -3.65
CA SER A 122 11.10 -9.75 -3.72
C SER A 122 10.29 -8.67 -3.02
N ALA A 123 10.39 -8.62 -1.70
CA ALA A 123 9.58 -7.73 -0.88
C ALA A 123 9.71 -6.26 -1.29
N ARG A 124 10.96 -5.82 -1.53
CA ARG A 124 11.26 -4.46 -2.01
C ARG A 124 10.51 -4.11 -3.29
N LYS A 125 10.45 -5.03 -4.27
CA LYS A 125 9.74 -4.79 -5.54
C LYS A 125 8.24 -4.60 -5.32
N HIS A 126 7.62 -5.39 -4.43
CA HIS A 126 6.21 -5.25 -4.13
C HIS A 126 5.91 -3.92 -3.42
N PHE A 127 6.68 -3.57 -2.39
CA PHE A 127 6.47 -2.31 -1.67
C PHE A 127 6.68 -1.07 -2.55
N GLN A 128 7.52 -1.15 -3.60
CA GLN A 128 7.68 -0.08 -4.60
C GLN A 128 6.48 0.06 -5.56
N SER A 129 5.47 -0.79 -5.45
CA SER A 129 4.30 -0.70 -6.32
C SER A 129 3.42 0.51 -5.93
N PRO A 130 2.90 1.28 -6.91
CA PRO A 130 2.04 2.44 -6.69
C PRO A 130 0.89 2.19 -5.71
N LEU A 131 0.23 1.02 -5.78
CA LEU A 131 -0.86 0.71 -4.85
C LEU A 131 -0.38 0.66 -3.39
N LEU A 132 0.76 0.00 -3.13
CA LEU A 132 1.29 -0.12 -1.78
C LEU A 132 1.88 1.20 -1.27
N GLN A 133 2.53 1.99 -2.13
CA GLN A 133 3.05 3.31 -1.75
C GLN A 133 1.94 4.29 -1.33
N ASN A 134 0.74 4.15 -1.92
CA ASN A 134 -0.40 5.03 -1.65
C ASN A 134 -1.36 4.47 -0.59
N THR A 135 -1.10 3.28 -0.04
CA THR A 135 -1.93 2.67 1.00
C THR A 135 -1.30 2.91 2.38
N PRO A 136 -2.05 3.40 3.39
CA PRO A 136 -1.50 3.72 4.71
C PRO A 136 -1.15 2.48 5.54
N SER A 137 -1.77 1.33 5.27
CA SER A 137 -1.56 0.10 6.03
C SER A 137 -1.20 -1.03 5.06
N VAL A 138 0.06 -1.45 5.05
CA VAL A 138 0.54 -2.47 4.11
C VAL A 138 1.26 -3.60 4.83
N ALA A 139 0.96 -4.83 4.42
CA ALA A 139 1.64 -6.02 4.89
C ALA A 139 1.89 -6.98 3.74
N LEU A 140 3.04 -7.64 3.78
CA LEU A 140 3.49 -8.61 2.79
C LEU A 140 3.83 -9.92 3.51
N LEU A 141 3.22 -11.00 3.04
CA LEU A 141 3.52 -12.37 3.46
C LEU A 141 4.42 -13.00 2.40
N CYS A 142 5.70 -13.14 2.74
CA CYS A 142 6.70 -13.80 1.90
C CYS A 142 6.89 -15.25 2.34
N LEU A 143 6.82 -16.19 1.40
CA LEU A 143 7.13 -17.59 1.68
C LEU A 143 8.63 -17.77 1.96
N ASN A 144 8.96 -18.22 3.17
CA ASN A 144 10.28 -18.70 3.52
C ASN A 144 10.35 -20.20 3.23
N HIS A 145 10.80 -20.54 2.03
CA HIS A 145 10.97 -21.93 1.65
C HIS A 145 12.36 -22.43 2.10
N LYS A 146 12.40 -23.50 2.91
CA LYS A 146 13.63 -24.27 3.12
C LYS A 146 13.67 -25.40 2.09
N PRO A 147 14.62 -25.41 1.13
CA PRO A 147 14.67 -26.37 0.03
C PRO A 147 14.63 -27.84 0.47
N GLN A 148 15.10 -28.12 1.68
CA GLN A 148 15.26 -29.48 2.21
C GLN A 148 14.03 -29.99 2.96
N THR A 149 13.08 -29.12 3.32
CA THR A 149 11.93 -29.47 4.17
C THR A 149 10.68 -28.68 3.78
N PRO A 150 10.03 -29.01 2.64
CA PRO A 150 8.88 -28.26 2.11
C PRO A 150 7.70 -28.18 3.08
N GLU A 151 7.51 -29.23 3.90
CA GLU A 151 6.49 -29.32 4.95
C GLU A 151 6.62 -28.24 6.04
N TYR A 152 7.82 -27.65 6.18
CA TYR A 152 8.14 -26.61 7.15
C TYR A 152 8.22 -25.22 6.53
N SER A 153 7.61 -25.04 5.35
CA SER A 153 7.52 -23.71 4.75
C SER A 153 6.68 -22.80 5.64
N THR A 154 7.24 -21.66 6.02
CA THR A 154 6.59 -20.64 6.86
C THR A 154 6.48 -19.34 6.09
N TYR A 155 5.56 -18.46 6.46
CA TYR A 155 5.50 -17.11 5.91
C TYR A 155 6.21 -16.13 6.84
N SER A 156 7.03 -15.24 6.31
CA SER A 156 7.47 -14.04 7.03
C SER A 156 6.50 -12.91 6.76
N VAL A 157 6.12 -12.20 7.81
CA VAL A 157 5.33 -10.98 7.73
C VAL A 157 6.30 -9.80 7.66
N MET A 158 6.12 -8.96 6.65
CA MET A 158 6.91 -7.76 6.42
C MET A 158 5.98 -6.58 6.19
N THR A 159 6.43 -5.39 6.55
CA THR A 159 5.74 -4.12 6.31
C THR A 159 6.75 -3.06 5.90
N HIS A 160 6.27 -1.88 5.53
CA HIS A 160 7.07 -0.78 5.06
C HIS A 160 6.83 0.47 5.91
N PHE A 161 7.90 0.96 6.54
CA PHE A 161 7.91 2.21 7.28
C PHE A 161 8.76 3.22 6.50
N PRO A 162 8.17 4.00 5.58
CA PRO A 162 8.91 4.85 4.65
C PRO A 162 9.86 5.84 5.36
N LEU A 163 9.52 6.22 6.58
CA LEU A 163 10.20 7.26 7.35
C LEU A 163 11.11 6.69 8.46
N ASN A 164 11.29 5.38 8.52
CA ASN A 164 12.22 4.78 9.47
C ASN A 164 13.67 4.94 8.98
N ALA A 165 14.49 5.62 9.77
CA ALA A 165 15.88 5.93 9.44
C ALA A 165 16.77 4.69 9.25
N ASN A 166 16.45 3.56 9.90
CA ASN A 166 17.29 2.37 9.92
C ASN A 166 16.96 1.39 8.78
N SER A 167 15.68 1.27 8.42
CA SER A 167 15.24 0.46 7.29
C SER A 167 13.80 0.77 6.94
N ALA A 168 13.55 1.10 5.67
CA ALA A 168 12.20 1.28 5.17
C ALA A 168 11.38 -0.02 5.19
N LEU A 169 12.03 -1.19 5.19
CA LEU A 169 11.38 -2.49 5.22
C LEU A 169 11.62 -3.17 6.57
N LEU A 170 10.54 -3.51 7.27
CA LEU A 170 10.59 -4.08 8.61
C LEU A 170 9.94 -5.47 8.61
N SER A 171 10.59 -6.44 9.25
CA SER A 171 9.98 -7.75 9.48
C SER A 171 9.23 -7.73 10.80
N LEU A 172 7.95 -8.11 10.77
CA LEU A 172 7.10 -8.26 11.95
C LEU A 172 7.24 -9.66 12.58
N GLY A 173 7.87 -10.60 11.87
CA GLY A 173 8.16 -11.94 12.35
C GLY A 173 7.70 -13.04 11.41
N ILE A 174 7.51 -14.24 11.96
CA ILE A 174 6.99 -15.42 11.25
C ILE A 174 5.49 -15.50 11.50
N TRP A 175 4.72 -15.72 10.44
CA TRP A 175 3.28 -15.92 10.51
C TRP A 175 2.91 -17.04 11.48
N HIS A 176 2.07 -16.68 12.46
CA HIS A 176 1.43 -17.61 13.37
C HIS A 176 0.07 -17.02 13.76
N PRO A 177 -1.02 -17.82 13.76
CA PRO A 177 -2.35 -17.33 14.08
C PRO A 177 -2.47 -16.73 15.49
N ASP A 178 -1.68 -17.24 16.44
CA ASP A 178 -1.66 -16.72 17.82
C ASP A 178 -0.84 -15.43 17.99
N THR A 179 0.01 -15.08 17.01
CA THR A 179 0.81 -13.84 17.03
C THR A 179 0.10 -12.72 16.28
N PHE A 180 -0.60 -13.06 15.19
CA PHE A 180 -1.29 -12.12 14.32
C PHE A 180 -2.80 -12.30 14.49
N THR A 181 -3.31 -11.86 15.64
CA THR A 181 -4.70 -12.10 16.05
C THR A 181 -5.63 -10.97 15.63
N THR A 182 -5.13 -9.74 15.60
CA THR A 182 -5.90 -8.54 15.25
C THR A 182 -5.42 -7.90 13.95
N LEU A 183 -6.20 -6.94 13.46
CA LEU A 183 -5.85 -6.18 12.26
C LEU A 183 -4.57 -5.37 12.49
N GLU A 184 -4.41 -4.81 13.69
CA GLU A 184 -3.27 -3.99 14.11
C GLU A 184 -1.98 -4.80 14.22
N ASP A 185 -2.06 -6.09 14.56
CA ASP A 185 -0.90 -7.00 14.55
C ASP A 185 -0.35 -7.17 13.11
N LEU A 186 -1.23 -7.19 12.11
CA LEU A 186 -0.86 -7.29 10.69
C LEU A 186 -0.37 -5.96 10.12
N PHE A 187 -1.03 -4.88 10.54
CA PHE A 187 -0.90 -3.55 9.98
C PHE A 187 -0.57 -2.56 11.09
N PRO A 188 0.68 -2.58 11.58
CA PRO A 188 1.10 -1.61 12.57
C PRO A 188 0.98 -0.19 12.01
N ASP A 189 0.70 0.76 12.87
CA ASP A 189 0.61 2.17 12.49
C ASP A 189 1.99 2.69 12.06
N GLN A 190 2.17 2.90 10.76
CA GLN A 190 3.40 3.43 10.19
C GLN A 190 3.63 4.92 10.51
N PHE A 191 2.63 5.58 11.09
CA PHE A 191 2.67 6.97 11.51
C PHE A 191 2.66 7.13 13.03
N GLN A 192 2.94 6.08 13.80
CA GLN A 192 2.99 6.24 15.25
C GLN A 192 4.16 7.13 15.71
N ASP A 193 5.33 7.00 15.05
CA ASP A 193 6.57 7.70 15.40
C ASP A 193 7.52 7.69 14.19
N PHE A 194 8.21 8.80 13.90
CA PHE A 194 9.25 8.91 12.88
C PHE A 194 10.68 8.85 13.46
N ASP A 195 10.82 8.51 14.74
CA ASP A 195 12.09 8.23 15.43
C ASP A 195 13.12 9.37 15.27
N GLY A 196 12.64 10.62 15.36
CA GLY A 196 13.47 11.81 15.24
C GLY A 196 13.98 12.11 13.81
N THR A 197 13.42 11.47 12.78
CA THR A 197 13.87 11.63 11.38
C THR A 197 13.87 13.10 10.95
N ALA A 198 14.89 13.49 10.17
CA ALA A 198 15.02 14.83 9.63
C ALA A 198 14.49 14.90 8.19
N LEU A 199 13.39 15.62 7.99
CA LEU A 199 12.72 15.80 6.71
C LEU A 199 13.13 17.11 6.01
N ARG A 200 13.08 17.12 4.68
CA ARG A 200 13.26 18.34 3.89
C ARG A 200 11.94 18.70 3.20
N ALA A 201 11.37 19.83 3.57
CA ALA A 201 10.16 20.36 2.97
C ALA A 201 10.52 21.42 1.94
N THR A 202 10.09 21.24 0.69
CA THR A 202 10.27 22.26 -0.35
C THR A 202 9.10 23.22 -0.34
N VAL A 203 9.35 24.53 -0.20
CA VAL A 203 8.30 25.54 -0.05
C VAL A 203 8.47 26.73 -0.98
N SER A 204 7.36 27.28 -1.44
CA SER A 204 7.29 28.58 -2.12
C SER A 204 6.78 29.63 -1.13
N ILE A 205 7.52 30.72 -0.98
CA ILE A 205 7.26 31.78 0.02
C ILE A 205 6.27 32.85 -0.46
N PHE A 206 5.71 32.68 -1.66
CA PHE A 206 4.77 33.62 -2.27
C PHE A 206 3.31 33.22 -2.06
N ASP A 207 3.04 32.12 -1.37
CA ASP A 207 1.70 31.58 -1.15
C ASP A 207 1.11 32.06 0.18
N LYS A 208 0.81 33.37 0.28
CA LYS A 208 0.12 33.93 1.46
C LYS A 208 -1.36 33.50 1.43
N PRO A 209 -1.94 32.98 2.54
CA PRO A 209 -1.41 32.92 3.92
C PRO A 209 -0.79 31.56 4.32
N ALA A 210 -0.55 30.67 3.35
CA ALA A 210 -0.06 29.31 3.59
C ALA A 210 1.40 29.26 4.06
N VAL A 211 2.29 29.92 3.32
CA VAL A 211 3.71 30.06 3.64
C VAL A 211 4.18 31.43 3.17
N PHE A 212 4.83 32.18 4.06
CA PHE A 212 5.46 33.44 3.74
C PHE A 212 6.68 33.69 4.63
N GLN A 213 7.61 34.48 4.12
CA GLN A 213 8.73 34.96 4.91
C GLN A 213 8.34 36.22 5.67
N ARG A 214 8.66 36.26 6.96
CA ARG A 214 8.53 37.42 7.85
C ARG A 214 9.73 38.36 7.68
N ASP A 215 9.63 39.55 8.24
CA ASP A 215 10.68 40.59 8.14
C ASP A 215 12.00 40.18 8.81
N ASP A 216 11.96 39.25 9.77
CA ASP A 216 13.13 38.66 10.43
C ASP A 216 13.79 37.53 9.62
N GLY A 217 13.23 37.18 8.46
CA GLY A 217 13.71 36.11 7.59
C GLY A 217 13.14 34.72 7.91
N GLU A 218 12.37 34.57 9.00
CA GLU A 218 11.72 33.31 9.37
C GLU A 218 10.49 33.02 8.50
N LEU A 219 10.16 31.74 8.35
CA LEU A 219 8.96 31.31 7.63
C LEU A 219 7.77 31.17 8.59
N ASP A 220 6.63 31.72 8.21
CA ASP A 220 5.35 31.58 8.93
C ASP A 220 4.21 31.33 7.93
N GLY A 221 3.03 31.03 8.45
CA GLY A 221 1.83 30.68 7.69
C GLY A 221 1.20 29.41 8.22
N PHE A 222 -0.06 29.15 7.85
CA PHE A 222 -0.78 28.03 8.45
C PHE A 222 -0.12 26.68 8.14
N SER A 223 0.48 26.50 6.96
CA SER A 223 1.18 25.26 6.59
C SER A 223 2.44 25.03 7.43
N THR A 224 3.16 26.10 7.78
CA THR A 224 4.35 26.01 8.64
C THR A 224 3.97 25.56 10.06
N ARG A 225 2.85 26.07 10.59
CA ARG A 225 2.33 25.74 11.92
C ARG A 225 1.78 24.32 11.98
N ILE A 226 1.09 23.87 10.93
CA ILE A 226 0.65 22.47 10.79
C ILE A 226 1.87 21.55 10.77
N LEU A 227 2.89 21.87 9.99
CA LEU A 227 4.11 21.05 9.92
C LEU A 227 4.84 21.00 11.27
N ALA A 228 4.90 22.12 12.00
CA ALA A 228 5.44 22.17 13.36
C ALA A 228 4.65 21.27 14.34
N ALA A 229 3.33 21.35 14.31
CA ALA A 229 2.46 20.53 15.14
C ALA A 229 2.61 19.03 14.80
N MET A 230 2.66 18.69 13.51
CA MET A 230 2.91 17.32 13.05
C MET A 230 4.30 16.83 13.47
N GLY A 231 5.34 17.67 13.36
CA GLY A 231 6.70 17.36 13.81
C GLY A 231 6.77 17.00 15.28
N SER A 232 6.04 17.76 16.11
CA SER A 232 5.93 17.47 17.55
C SER A 232 5.11 16.21 17.84
N TRP A 233 4.06 15.94 17.08
CA TRP A 233 3.17 14.81 17.33
C TRP A 233 3.79 13.47 16.86
N LEU A 234 4.41 13.48 15.68
CA LEU A 234 4.99 12.31 15.01
C LEU A 234 6.50 12.18 15.25
N ASN A 235 7.08 13.03 16.10
CA ASN A 235 8.50 13.03 16.48
C ASN A 235 9.45 13.04 15.26
N PHE A 236 9.35 14.10 14.45
CA PHE A 236 10.32 14.39 13.39
C PHE A 236 10.78 15.84 13.43
N THR A 237 11.96 16.08 12.87
CA THR A 237 12.48 17.42 12.61
C THR A 237 12.39 17.73 11.13
N TYR A 238 12.32 19.01 10.76
CA TYR A 238 12.29 19.38 9.35
C TYR A 238 13.10 20.65 9.08
N SER A 239 13.50 20.80 7.83
CA SER A 239 14.13 22.00 7.30
C SER A 239 13.43 22.42 6.02
N TYR A 240 13.37 23.73 5.77
CA TYR A 240 12.78 24.28 4.56
C TYR A 240 13.82 24.45 3.47
N ASN A 241 13.49 24.01 2.27
CA ASN A 241 14.19 24.38 1.05
C ASN A 241 13.31 25.37 0.29
N ILE A 242 13.71 26.64 0.27
CA ILE A 242 12.94 27.69 -0.39
C ILE A 242 13.24 27.64 -1.89
N VAL A 243 12.20 27.38 -2.69
CA VAL A 243 12.29 27.46 -4.16
C VAL A 243 11.68 28.77 -4.64
N SER A 244 12.47 29.56 -5.37
CA SER A 244 12.00 30.75 -6.05
C SER A 244 11.42 30.35 -7.41
N CYS A 245 10.17 29.91 -7.44
CA CYS A 245 9.43 29.85 -8.71
C CYS A 245 9.09 31.29 -9.11
N ARG A 246 9.93 31.91 -9.95
CA ARG A 246 9.61 33.20 -10.54
C ARG A 246 8.51 32.97 -11.57
N PHE A 247 7.32 33.51 -11.32
CA PHE A 247 6.20 33.49 -12.27
C PHE A 247 6.50 34.43 -13.45
N ASP A 248 7.48 34.08 -14.28
CA ASP A 248 7.57 34.68 -15.61
C ASP A 248 6.58 33.91 -16.50
N SER A 249 5.67 34.67 -17.12
CA SER A 249 4.44 34.22 -17.76
C SER A 249 4.54 32.90 -18.55
N THR A 250 3.59 31.99 -18.26
CA THR A 250 3.13 30.78 -18.97
C THR A 250 3.52 29.39 -18.46
N ASP A 251 4.49 29.24 -17.55
CA ASP A 251 4.79 27.93 -16.96
C ASP A 251 4.21 27.76 -15.55
N TRP A 252 3.10 27.02 -15.47
CA TRP A 252 2.51 26.59 -14.20
C TRP A 252 3.45 25.61 -13.50
N CYS A 253 4.10 26.04 -12.42
CA CYS A 253 4.84 25.13 -11.53
C CYS A 253 3.86 24.25 -10.73
N PHE A 254 3.30 23.22 -11.37
CA PHE A 254 2.70 22.09 -10.66
C PHE A 254 3.84 21.19 -10.18
N THR A 255 4.18 21.29 -8.90
CA THR A 255 5.00 20.27 -8.25
C THR A 255 4.08 19.17 -7.73
N MET A 256 4.07 18.03 -8.44
CA MET A 256 3.63 16.73 -7.94
C MET A 256 4.86 15.84 -7.76
N SER A 257 5.06 15.31 -6.55
CA SER A 257 5.41 13.91 -6.27
C SER A 257 5.93 13.75 -4.84
N GLY A 258 5.27 12.90 -4.04
CA GLY A 258 5.92 12.26 -2.89
C GLY A 258 5.12 12.13 -1.60
N LEU A 259 4.11 12.98 -1.35
CA LEU A 259 3.37 12.91 -0.08
C LEU A 259 1.88 13.21 -0.20
N GLU A 260 1.15 12.41 -0.97
CA GLU A 260 -0.32 12.37 -0.86
C GLU A 260 -0.80 11.68 0.42
N VAL A 261 0.10 10.98 1.14
CA VAL A 261 -0.28 10.10 2.25
C VAL A 261 -0.70 10.86 3.52
N ALA A 262 -0.13 12.04 3.81
CA ALA A 262 -0.51 12.82 4.99
C ALA A 262 -1.79 13.65 4.78
N CYS A 263 -2.06 14.14 3.56
CA CYS A 263 -3.22 14.99 3.28
C CYS A 263 -4.55 14.22 3.24
N GLY A 264 -4.52 12.94 2.86
CA GLY A 264 -5.71 12.08 2.90
C GLY A 264 -6.24 11.80 4.31
N LEU A 265 -5.36 11.79 5.32
CA LEU A 265 -5.71 11.50 6.71
C LEU A 265 -6.33 12.72 7.42
N ILE A 266 -5.80 13.93 7.24
CA ILE A 266 -6.30 15.14 7.93
C ILE A 266 -7.67 15.59 7.39
N SER A 267 -7.96 15.33 6.12
CA SER A 267 -9.26 15.66 5.50
C SER A 267 -10.42 14.80 6.07
N ARG A 268 -10.13 13.59 6.58
CA ARG A 268 -11.17 12.67 7.09
C ARG A 268 -11.69 13.03 8.48
N ASP A 269 -10.87 13.67 9.33
CA ASP A 269 -11.26 13.99 10.71
C ASP A 269 -11.86 15.40 10.89
N ILE A 270 -11.72 16.29 9.90
CA ILE A 270 -12.26 17.66 9.97
C ILE A 270 -13.41 17.77 8.97
N GLY A 271 -14.62 17.43 9.43
CA GLY A 271 -15.84 17.46 8.64
C GLY A 271 -16.06 18.78 7.89
N GLY A 272 -16.12 18.68 6.56
CA GLY A 272 -16.93 19.59 5.73
C GLY A 272 -16.27 20.85 5.18
N LEU A 273 -14.95 20.95 5.06
CA LEU A 273 -14.32 22.08 4.35
C LEU A 273 -14.05 21.77 2.86
N PRO A 274 -14.24 22.74 1.95
CA PRO A 274 -14.06 22.55 0.52
C PRO A 274 -12.58 22.37 0.16
N HIS A 275 -12.32 21.41 -0.73
CA HIS A 275 -11.03 21.00 -1.27
C HIS A 275 -10.07 22.15 -1.59
N ARG A 276 -9.12 22.41 -0.69
CA ARG A 276 -7.83 23.05 -1.00
C ARG A 276 -6.73 22.21 -0.38
N CYS A 277 -6.16 21.31 -1.16
CA CYS A 277 -5.01 20.50 -0.75
C CYS A 277 -3.76 21.38 -0.71
N VAL A 278 -3.00 21.32 0.38
CA VAL A 278 -1.62 21.80 0.41
C VAL A 278 -0.77 20.66 -0.12
N ASN A 279 -0.18 20.83 -1.31
CA ASN A 279 0.80 19.86 -1.81
C ASN A 279 2.09 20.01 -1.00
N LEU A 280 2.29 19.13 -0.02
CA LEU A 280 3.58 19.00 0.66
C LEU A 280 4.43 18.02 -0.15
N LEU A 281 5.44 18.51 -0.88
CA LEU A 281 6.49 17.63 -1.40
C LEU A 281 7.52 17.38 -0.30
N ILE A 282 7.61 16.13 0.14
CA ILE A 282 8.77 15.63 0.85
C ILE A 282 9.62 14.89 -0.16
N CYS A 283 10.79 15.45 -0.48
CA CYS A 283 11.78 14.78 -1.31
C CYS A 283 12.66 13.94 -0.39
N HIS A 284 12.72 12.63 -0.65
CA HIS A 284 13.70 11.70 -0.06
C HIS A 284 15.02 11.76 -0.81
#